data_AF-A0A4Y2UIW8-F1
#
_entry.id   AF-A0A4Y2UIW8-F1
#
_cell.length_a   1.000
_cell.length_b   1.000
_cell.length_c   1.000
_cell.angle_alpha   90.00
_cell.angle_beta   90.00
_cell.angle_gamma   90.00
#
_symmetry.space_group_name_H-M   'P 1'
#
loop_
_entity.id
_entity.type
_entity.pdbx_description
1 polymer ?
#
loop_
_entity_poly.entity_id
_entity_poly.type
_entity_poly.pdbx_seq_one_letter_code
_entity_poly.pdbx_strand_id
1 'polypeptide(L)'
;MLATMSQENFSSNYKNKQRLINMLCVKFQKEGFVVKQAEEDDDNLIIKSALEIEKRSQCVVVVDEDIDLLVIMAASINSENIFFSKPERGKAEDVLYSAATLNTTLLHK
;
A
#
# COMPACT_ATOMS: atom_id res chain seq x y z
N MET A 1 23.76 15.40 8.34
CA MET A 1 23.46 15.42 6.89
C MET A 1 22.57 16.63 6.65
N LEU A 2 22.88 17.51 5.72
CA LEU A 2 22.10 18.71 5.46
C LEU A 2 21.44 18.55 4.09
N ALA A 3 20.11 18.67 4.03
CA ALA A 3 19.38 18.57 2.78
C ALA A 3 19.71 19.80 1.93
N THR A 4 20.32 19.58 0.76
CA THR A 4 20.71 20.66 -0.16
C THR A 4 19.59 21.05 -1.12
N MET A 5 18.45 20.34 -1.08
CA MET A 5 17.29 20.55 -1.94
C MET A 5 15.99 20.27 -1.17
N SER A 6 14.91 20.93 -1.56
CA SER A 6 13.57 20.68 -1.01
C SER A 6 13.01 19.34 -1.51
N GLN A 7 12.06 18.77 -0.77
CA GLN A 7 11.35 17.54 -1.15
C GLN A 7 10.63 17.71 -2.49
N GLU A 8 9.97 18.86 -2.71
CA GLU A 8 9.28 19.15 -3.96
C GLU A 8 10.24 19.15 -5.16
N ASN A 9 11.41 19.78 -5.04
CA ASN A 9 12.43 19.79 -6.09
C ASN A 9 13.05 18.41 -6.33
N PHE A 10 13.19 17.61 -5.27
CA PHE A 10 13.63 16.23 -5.42
C PHE A 10 12.60 15.39 -6.17
N SER A 11 11.33 15.50 -5.76
CA SER A 11 10.20 14.76 -6.32
C SER A 11 9.84 15.22 -7.73
N SER A 12 10.05 16.47 -8.12
CA SER A 12 9.79 16.89 -9.51
C SER A 12 10.81 16.32 -10.50
N ASN A 13 11.99 15.90 -10.03
CA ASN A 13 13.04 15.34 -10.88
C ASN A 13 12.87 13.81 -11.08
N TYR A 14 12.53 13.40 -12.30
CA TYR A 14 12.34 11.99 -12.66
C TYR A 14 13.57 11.12 -12.35
N LYS A 15 14.79 11.60 -12.63
CA LYS A 15 16.01 10.82 -12.36
C LYS A 15 16.22 10.60 -10.87
N ASN A 16 15.89 11.59 -10.03
CA ASN A 16 15.98 11.47 -8.58
C ASN A 16 14.95 10.48 -8.03
N LYS A 17 13.69 10.56 -8.49
CA LYS A 17 12.63 9.60 -8.18
C LYS A 17 13.05 8.17 -8.53
N GLN A 18 13.48 7.94 -9.77
CA GLN A 18 13.88 6.60 -10.22
C GLN A 18 15.06 6.06 -9.43
N ARG A 19 16.06 6.89 -9.10
CA ARG A 19 17.19 6.47 -8.26
C ARG A 19 16.75 6.10 -6.85
N LEU A 20 15.83 6.87 -6.24
CA LEU A 20 15.29 6.56 -4.92
C LEU A 20 14.52 5.24 -4.93
N ILE A 21 13.61 5.06 -5.90
CA ILE A 21 12.83 3.83 -6.05
C ILE A 21 13.77 2.63 -6.21
N ASN A 22 14.73 2.69 -7.14
CA ASN A 22 15.68 1.60 -7.37
C ASN A 22 16.51 1.27 -6.12
N MET A 23 16.97 2.29 -5.39
CA MET A 23 17.70 2.09 -4.14
C MET A 23 16.84 1.35 -3.11
N LEU A 24 15.56 1.72 -2.96
CA LEU A 24 14.63 1.06 -2.04
C LEU A 24 14.35 -0.37 -2.48
N CYS A 25 14.07 -0.61 -3.77
CA CYS A 25 13.85 -1.95 -4.30
C CYS A 25 15.05 -2.87 -4.00
N VAL A 26 16.27 -2.41 -4.28
CA VAL A 26 17.49 -3.17 -3.99
C VAL A 26 17.67 -3.41 -2.49
N LYS A 27 17.35 -2.43 -1.64
CA LYS A 27 17.43 -2.56 -0.18
C LYS A 27 16.47 -3.65 0.31
N PHE A 28 15.19 -3.57 -0.04
CA PHE A 28 14.17 -4.54 0.40
C PHE A 28 14.44 -5.95 -0.15
N GLN A 29 14.84 -6.08 -1.41
CA GLN A 29 15.23 -7.38 -1.98
C GLN A 29 16.42 -8.00 -1.24
N LYS A 30 17.40 -7.20 -0.80
CA LYS A 30 18.54 -7.69 0.00
C LYS A 30 18.14 -8.16 1.38
N GLU A 31 17.12 -7.56 1.98
CA GLU A 31 16.55 -8.01 3.26
C GLU A 31 15.59 -9.20 3.09
N GLY A 32 15.43 -9.74 1.87
CA GLY A 32 14.64 -10.92 1.58
C GLY A 32 13.17 -10.65 1.25
N PHE A 33 12.76 -9.39 1.09
CA PHE A 33 11.40 -9.06 0.68
C PHE A 33 11.18 -9.25 -0.82
N VAL A 34 9.99 -9.71 -1.19
CA VAL A 34 9.53 -9.67 -2.57
C VAL A 34 9.09 -8.24 -2.89
N VAL A 35 9.69 -7.66 -3.92
CA VAL A 35 9.37 -6.30 -4.38
C VAL A 35 8.71 -6.37 -5.75
N LYS A 36 7.55 -5.74 -5.89
CA LYS A 36 6.88 -5.50 -7.17
C LYS A 36 6.82 -3.98 -7.38
N GLN A 37 7.07 -3.51 -8.60
CA GLN A 37 6.99 -2.10 -8.97
C GLN A 37 5.89 -1.92 -10.01
N ALA A 38 5.02 -0.93 -9.82
CA ALA A 38 3.99 -0.58 -10.79
C ALA A 38 4.59 0.19 -11.98
N GLU A 39 4.15 -0.13 -13.19
CA GLU A 39 4.51 0.62 -14.39
C GLU A 39 3.68 1.91 -14.53
N GLU A 40 2.39 1.84 -14.17
CA GLU A 40 1.44 2.96 -14.30
C GLU A 40 0.55 3.15 -13.06
N ASP A 41 -0.06 2.07 -12.56
CA ASP A 41 -1.06 2.09 -11.48
C ASP A 41 -0.66 1.12 -10.35
N ASP A 42 -0.35 1.69 -9.19
CA ASP A 42 0.04 0.98 -7.97
C ASP A 42 -1.16 0.38 -7.23
N ASP A 43 -2.32 1.05 -7.18
CA ASP A 43 -3.53 0.53 -6.55
C ASP A 43 -3.95 -0.84 -7.13
N ASN A 44 -3.99 -0.93 -8.46
CA ASN A 44 -4.33 -2.18 -9.15
C ASN A 44 -3.29 -3.28 -8.90
N LEU A 45 -2.00 -2.92 -8.84
CA LEU A 45 -0.94 -3.87 -8.55
C LEU A 45 -1.03 -4.40 -7.10
N ILE A 46 -1.36 -3.54 -6.14
CA ILE A 46 -1.56 -3.90 -4.74
C ILE A 46 -2.74 -4.86 -4.60
N ILE A 47 -3.89 -4.54 -5.19
CA ILE A 47 -5.10 -5.36 -5.12
C ILE A 47 -4.89 -6.74 -5.73
N LYS A 48 -4.29 -6.80 -6.94
CA LYS A 48 -3.96 -8.08 -7.60
C LYS A 48 -3.00 -8.91 -6.75
N SER A 49 -2.00 -8.27 -6.15
CA SER A 49 -1.04 -8.96 -5.30
C SER A 49 -1.70 -9.49 -4.03
N ALA A 50 -2.59 -8.74 -3.39
CA ALA A 50 -3.33 -9.19 -2.22
C ALA A 50 -4.16 -10.45 -2.54
N LEU A 51 -4.91 -10.44 -3.65
CA LEU A 51 -5.71 -11.59 -4.11
C LEU A 51 -4.86 -12.82 -4.48
N GLU A 52 -3.65 -12.61 -5.05
CA GLU A 52 -2.72 -13.70 -5.33
C GLU A 52 -2.14 -14.32 -4.06
N ILE A 53 -1.78 -13.49 -3.08
CA ILE A 53 -1.19 -13.92 -1.81
C ILE A 53 -2.25 -14.65 -0.97
N GLU A 54 -3.49 -14.15 -0.97
CA GLU A 54 -4.62 -14.75 -0.25
C GLU A 54 -4.84 -16.21 -0.65
N LYS A 55 -4.71 -16.55 -1.94
CA LYS A 55 -4.86 -17.95 -2.42
C LYS A 55 -3.90 -18.94 -1.74
N ARG A 56 -2.83 -18.44 -1.11
CA ARG A 56 -1.78 -19.23 -0.46
C ARG A 56 -1.62 -18.90 1.02
N SER A 57 -2.47 -18.04 1.57
CA SER A 57 -2.33 -17.48 2.91
C SER A 57 -3.67 -17.50 3.64
N GLN A 58 -3.65 -17.65 4.97
CA GLN A 58 -4.89 -17.60 5.76
C GLN A 58 -5.43 -16.18 5.92
N CYS A 59 -4.56 -15.18 5.82
CA CYS A 59 -4.87 -13.76 6.01
C CYS A 59 -3.85 -12.91 5.26
N VAL A 60 -4.31 -11.79 4.70
CA VAL A 60 -3.48 -10.78 4.05
C VAL A 60 -3.79 -9.41 4.65
N VAL A 61 -2.75 -8.67 5.02
CA VAL A 61 -2.88 -7.28 5.48
C VAL A 61 -2.18 -6.37 4.48
N VAL A 62 -2.94 -5.44 3.90
CA VAL A 62 -2.46 -4.33 3.08
C VAL A 62 -2.21 -3.16 4.02
N VAL A 63 -0.99 -2.63 4.03
CA VAL A 63 -0.61 -1.51 4.90
C VAL A 63 -0.40 -0.28 4.04
N ASP A 64 -1.21 0.75 4.24
CA ASP A 64 -1.10 2.01 3.50
C ASP A 64 -1.71 3.19 4.29
N GLU A 65 -1.19 4.40 4.09
CA GLU A 65 -1.76 5.62 4.65
C GLU A 65 -2.93 6.17 3.80
N ASP A 66 -2.97 5.82 2.52
CA ASP A 66 -3.92 6.37 1.54
C ASP A 66 -5.32 5.75 1.67
N ILE A 67 -6.32 6.59 1.95
CA ILE A 67 -7.72 6.16 2.13
C ILE A 67 -8.36 5.78 0.80
N ASP A 68 -7.89 6.33 -0.31
CA ASP A 68 -8.43 6.01 -1.63
C ASP A 68 -8.24 4.52 -1.95
N LEU A 69 -7.08 3.94 -1.59
CA LEU A 69 -6.82 2.50 -1.73
C LEU A 69 -7.80 1.65 -0.89
N LEU A 70 -8.16 2.10 0.31
CA LEU A 70 -9.17 1.43 1.14
C LEU A 70 -10.53 1.35 0.42
N VAL A 71 -10.94 2.43 -0.24
CA VAL A 71 -12.19 2.49 -1.00
C VAL A 71 -12.13 1.57 -2.22
N ILE A 72 -11.03 1.59 -2.97
CA ILE A 72 -10.84 0.74 -4.15
C ILE A 72 -10.82 -0.74 -3.73
N MET A 73 -10.17 -1.08 -2.61
CA MET A 73 -10.21 -2.42 -2.03
C MET A 73 -11.62 -2.86 -1.68
N ALA A 74 -12.41 -2.03 -0.99
CA ALA A 74 -13.79 -2.36 -0.62
C ALA A 74 -14.67 -2.66 -1.85
N ALA A 75 -14.47 -1.91 -2.93
CA ALA A 75 -15.20 -2.10 -4.19
C ALA A 75 -14.70 -3.29 -5.02
N SER A 76 -13.42 -3.66 -4.91
CA SER A 76 -12.78 -4.64 -5.79
C SER A 76 -12.60 -6.03 -5.16
N ILE A 77 -12.56 -6.11 -3.83
CA ILE A 77 -12.21 -7.32 -3.09
C ILE A 77 -13.46 -7.86 -2.37
N ASN A 78 -13.90 -9.04 -2.78
CA ASN A 78 -14.97 -9.80 -2.13
C ASN A 78 -14.38 -10.94 -1.28
N SER A 79 -13.44 -10.60 -0.40
CA SER A 79 -12.78 -11.55 0.51
C SER A 79 -12.87 -11.07 1.96
N GLU A 80 -13.11 -12.02 2.87
CA GLU A 80 -13.07 -11.80 4.32
C GLU A 80 -11.66 -11.97 4.91
N ASN A 81 -10.69 -12.45 4.14
CA ASN A 81 -9.33 -12.73 4.59
C ASN A 81 -8.34 -11.61 4.24
N ILE A 82 -8.78 -10.56 3.54
CA ILE A 82 -7.95 -9.42 3.17
C ILE A 82 -8.38 -8.21 4.00
N PHE A 83 -7.40 -7.61 4.67
CA PHE A 83 -7.58 -6.50 5.57
C PHE A 83 -6.70 -5.32 5.16
N PHE A 84 -7.13 -4.12 5.49
CA PHE A 84 -6.38 -2.89 5.35
C PHE A 84 -5.96 -2.39 6.73
N SER A 85 -4.70 -2.01 6.88
CA SER A 85 -4.16 -1.39 8.09
C SER A 85 -3.63 -0.01 7.73
N LYS A 86 -4.18 1.00 8.39
CA LYS A 86 -3.68 2.36 8.25
C LYS A 86 -2.73 2.65 9.42
N PRO A 87 -1.41 2.75 9.19
CA PRO A 87 -0.50 3.12 10.25
C PRO A 87 -0.75 4.59 10.64
N GLU A 88 -1.19 4.84 11.87
CA GLU A 88 -1.32 6.22 12.37
C GLU A 88 0.01 6.71 12.95
N ARG A 89 0.34 7.98 12.69
CA ARG A 89 1.46 8.63 13.39
C ARG A 89 1.10 8.89 14.85
N GLY A 90 1.44 7.97 15.76
CA GLY A 90 1.22 8.17 17.20
C GLY A 90 1.23 6.90 18.04
N LYS A 91 0.58 6.96 19.22
CA LYS A 91 0.37 5.83 20.14
C LYS A 91 -1.02 5.18 19.98
N ALA A 92 -1.67 5.37 18.84
CA ALA A 92 -2.94 4.70 18.57
C ALA A 92 -2.66 3.26 18.14
N GLU A 93 -3.53 2.33 18.53
CA GLU A 93 -3.49 0.96 18.06
C GLU A 93 -3.78 0.93 16.55
N ASP A 94 -3.01 0.16 15.79
CA ASP A 94 -3.21 0.01 14.34
C ASP A 94 -4.62 -0.54 14.08
N VAL A 95 -5.49 0.28 13.47
CA VAL A 95 -6.85 -0.11 13.14
C VAL A 95 -6.85 -0.99 11.90
N LEU A 96 -7.48 -2.17 12.03
CA LEU A 96 -7.62 -3.13 10.94
C LEU A 96 -9.05 -3.04 10.35
N TYR A 97 -9.14 -2.76 9.05
CA TYR A 97 -10.39 -2.67 8.32
C TYR A 97 -10.55 -3.89 7.43
N SER A 98 -11.65 -4.64 7.55
CA SER A 98 -11.95 -5.71 6.59
C SER A 98 -12.72 -5.15 5.39
N ALA A 99 -12.50 -5.72 4.20
CA ALA A 99 -13.28 -5.35 3.00
C ALA A 99 -14.80 -5.54 3.22
N ALA A 100 -15.18 -6.60 3.95
CA ALA A 100 -16.57 -6.90 4.27
C ALA A 100 -17.24 -5.85 5.19
N THR A 101 -16.50 -5.30 6.16
CA THR A 101 -17.01 -4.28 7.08
C THR A 101 -17.31 -2.95 6.35
N LEU A 102 -16.51 -2.60 5.34
CA LEU A 102 -16.62 -1.32 4.63
C LEU A 102 -17.87 -1.22 3.76
N ASN A 103 -18.29 -2.33 3.13
CA ASN A 103 -19.51 -2.38 2.30
C ASN A 103 -20.79 -2.07 3.10
N THR A 104 -20.84 -2.41 4.39
CA THR A 104 -22.01 -2.11 5.23
C THR A 104 -22.09 -0.64 5.64
N THR A 105 -20.97 0.11 5.65
CA THR A 105 -20.93 1.49 6.13
C THR A 105 -21.21 2.50 5.01
N LEU A 106 -20.91 2.14 3.75
CA LEU A 106 -21.12 3.02 2.58
C LEU A 106 -22.50 2.87 1.92
N LEU A 107 -23.23 1.78 2.16
CA LEU A 107 -24.59 1.57 1.62
C LEU A 107 -25.72 2.24 2.45
N HIS A 108 -25.38 2.92 3.55
CA HIS A 108 -26.34 3.60 4.43
C HIS A 108 -26.28 5.14 4.37
N LYS A 109 -25.83 5.72 3.25
CA LYS A 109 -25.94 7.16 2.98
C LYS A 109 -26.65 7.45 1.67
#